data_AF-A0A2E7MNQ1-F1
#
_entry.id   AF-A0A2E7MNQ1-F1
#
_cell.length_a   1.000
_cell.length_b   1.000
_cell.length_c   1.000
_cell.angle_alpha   90.00
_cell.angle_beta   90.00
_cell.angle_gamma   90.00
#
_symmetry.space_group_name_H-M   'P 1'
#
loop_
_entity.id
_entity.type
_entity.pdbx_description
1 polymer ?
#
loop_
_entity_poly.entity_id
_entity_poly.type
_entity_poly.pdbx_seq_one_letter_code
_entity_poly.pdbx_strand_id
1 'polypeptide(L)'
;MTQSILLREETKVISALERHASRRKWLLWASAFCVLVSLITACPNYNFYAEQLIAPSGKKTTDFLQDKTNFERQIAHPLVPIHQLIQIDSDFDHIAKRGFRLVMPVIGHLFGLGLTGCLFLQHLMGFIFIFCVGSLGYEITGDRISAVFLMLAFSLVYLLNSFFYQLNIHFDGPAYLLMILAMLARGPWPISVAIFLAGFADERALIAFPLVFLWHLMRNNDLQEFSARSFFSWNSSAVGCAAGLLIHLLVRLSMMRWFDFRLPVGNQNGVGLERVRDQFSQAPVGIISPLEALWLLPVLALALLVLSKRHALLSVYSLAIAAVLIAGLSVVDTTRSMAYVFPAIFIAIKIVKSLDDDFFTSHFFFRIALVCFLIPSYSGSSGSHWLSPIFPKVLRWFFTG
;
A
#
# COMPACT_ATOMS: atom_id res chain seq x y z
N MET A 1 -23.18 -13.74 30.74
CA MET A 1 -22.53 -12.68 31.55
C MET A 1 -21.30 -12.08 30.86
N THR A 2 -20.43 -12.87 30.22
CA THR A 2 -19.22 -12.36 29.53
C THR A 2 -19.54 -11.52 28.27
N GLN A 3 -20.50 -11.94 27.44
CA GLN A 3 -20.92 -11.18 26.24
C GLN A 3 -21.50 -9.80 26.59
N SER A 4 -22.26 -9.68 27.69
CA SER A 4 -22.82 -8.40 28.12
C SER A 4 -21.77 -7.42 28.64
N ILE A 5 -20.65 -7.92 29.19
CA ILE A 5 -19.53 -7.08 29.64
C ILE A 5 -18.76 -6.55 28.43
N LEU A 6 -18.40 -7.44 27.49
CA LEU A 6 -17.70 -7.05 26.25
C LEU A 6 -18.48 -5.99 25.47
N LEU A 7 -19.77 -6.21 25.23
CA LEU A 7 -20.61 -5.23 24.53
C LEU A 7 -20.66 -3.89 25.27
N ARG A 8 -20.75 -3.90 26.60
CA ARG A 8 -20.75 -2.67 27.41
C ARG A 8 -19.45 -1.87 27.28
N GLU A 9 -18.30 -2.54 27.28
CA GLU A 9 -17.01 -1.87 27.10
C GLU A 9 -16.82 -1.38 25.65
N GLU A 10 -17.24 -2.17 24.65
CA GLU A 10 -17.27 -1.73 23.24
C GLU A 10 -18.10 -0.44 23.09
N THR A 11 -19.30 -0.38 23.66
CA THR A 11 -20.16 0.81 23.60
C THR A 11 -19.54 2.03 24.28
N LYS A 12 -18.81 1.86 25.39
CA LYS A 12 -18.10 2.97 26.04
C LYS A 12 -17.03 3.56 25.12
N VAL A 13 -16.22 2.70 24.48
CA VAL A 13 -15.17 3.15 23.55
C VAL A 13 -15.80 3.88 22.35
N ILE A 14 -16.86 3.33 21.77
CA ILE A 14 -17.60 3.95 20.67
C ILE A 14 -18.16 5.32 21.07
N SER A 15 -18.87 5.41 22.20
CA SER A 15 -19.42 6.69 22.69
C SER A 15 -18.34 7.74 23.00
N ALA A 16 -17.16 7.32 23.45
CA ALA A 16 -16.03 8.22 23.64
C ALA A 16 -15.53 8.77 22.30
N LEU A 17 -15.41 7.92 21.28
CA LEU A 17 -15.01 8.30 19.92
C LEU A 17 -16.05 9.17 19.22
N GLU A 18 -17.34 8.94 19.44
CA GLU A 18 -18.43 9.76 18.90
C GLU A 18 -18.28 11.24 19.24
N ARG A 19 -17.88 11.55 20.48
CA ARG A 19 -17.62 12.94 20.91
C ARG A 19 -16.50 13.62 20.12
N HIS A 20 -15.56 12.85 19.56
CA HIS A 20 -14.45 13.37 18.77
C HIS A 20 -14.78 13.35 17.27
N ALA A 21 -15.50 12.31 16.82
CA ALA A 21 -16.00 12.16 15.45
C ALA A 21 -17.11 13.16 15.08
N SER A 22 -17.82 13.71 16.06
CA SER A 22 -18.82 14.75 15.87
C SER A 22 -18.22 16.09 15.43
N ARG A 23 -16.92 16.32 15.66
CA ARG A 23 -16.23 17.57 15.31
C ARG A 23 -16.17 17.76 13.78
N ARG A 24 -16.24 19.02 13.33
CA ARG A 24 -16.17 19.36 11.89
C ARG A 24 -14.90 18.84 11.19
N LYS A 25 -13.78 18.80 11.89
CA LYS A 25 -12.46 18.35 11.37
C LYS A 25 -12.07 16.95 11.87
N TRP A 26 -13.05 16.08 12.13
CA TRP A 26 -12.81 14.74 12.70
C TRP A 26 -11.80 13.92 11.89
N LEU A 27 -11.86 14.00 10.55
CA LEU A 27 -11.01 13.22 9.67
C LEU A 27 -9.53 13.60 9.79
N LEU A 28 -9.22 14.89 9.95
CA LEU A 28 -7.84 15.37 10.17
C LEU A 28 -7.31 14.91 11.53
N TRP A 29 -8.14 15.02 12.58
CA TRP A 29 -7.77 14.56 13.91
C TRP A 29 -7.54 13.04 13.92
N ALA A 30 -8.44 12.26 13.31
CA ALA A 30 -8.33 10.81 13.23
C ALA A 30 -7.09 10.39 12.43
N SER A 31 -6.77 11.12 11.35
CA SER A 31 -5.56 10.89 10.56
C SER A 31 -4.31 11.12 11.39
N ALA A 32 -4.24 12.24 12.12
CA ALA A 32 -3.12 12.55 13.01
C ALA A 32 -2.95 11.49 14.11
N PHE A 33 -4.06 11.07 14.71
CA PHE A 33 -4.06 10.01 15.71
C PHE A 33 -3.56 8.67 15.13
N CYS A 34 -4.06 8.27 13.96
CA CYS A 34 -3.64 7.02 13.30
C CYS A 34 -2.16 7.06 12.89
N VAL A 35 -1.65 8.20 12.42
CA VAL A 35 -0.21 8.36 12.16
C VAL A 35 0.61 8.21 13.44
N LEU A 36 0.16 8.82 14.55
CA LEU A 36 0.85 8.66 15.84
C LEU A 36 0.86 7.19 16.29
N VAL A 37 -0.27 6.48 16.16
CA VAL A 37 -0.35 5.04 16.45
C VAL A 37 0.63 4.27 15.57
N SER A 38 0.65 4.52 14.27
CA SER A 38 1.56 3.86 13.31
C SER A 38 3.03 4.15 13.62
N LEU A 39 3.39 5.38 14.03
CA LEU A 39 4.76 5.71 14.45
C LEU A 39 5.17 4.95 15.72
N ILE A 40 4.25 4.77 16.66
CA ILE A 40 4.49 4.00 17.89
C ILE A 40 4.65 2.50 17.61
N THR A 41 3.82 1.94 16.71
CA THR A 41 3.84 0.51 16.38
C THR A 41 4.97 0.15 15.41
N ALA A 42 5.20 0.95 14.37
CA ALA A 42 6.30 0.75 13.43
C ALA A 42 7.66 1.05 14.07
N CYS A 43 7.70 2.03 14.99
CA CYS A 43 8.89 2.51 15.70
C CYS A 43 10.13 2.59 14.77
N PRO A 44 10.12 3.42 13.72
CA PRO A 44 11.22 3.53 12.76
C PRO A 44 12.56 3.75 13.45
N ASN A 45 13.58 3.00 13.03
CA ASN A 45 14.92 3.08 13.62
C ASN A 45 15.71 4.25 12.99
N TYR A 46 15.34 5.48 13.36
CA TYR A 46 16.04 6.68 12.89
C TYR A 46 17.49 6.74 13.37
N ASN A 47 17.82 6.12 14.50
CA ASN A 47 19.19 6.05 15.00
C ASN A 47 20.07 5.22 14.07
N PHE A 48 19.61 4.05 13.63
CA PHE A 48 20.31 3.26 12.63
C PHE A 48 20.54 4.04 11.33
N TYR A 49 19.53 4.80 10.89
CA TYR A 49 19.67 5.69 9.74
C TYR A 49 20.70 6.80 9.98
N ALA A 50 20.69 7.44 11.15
CA ALA A 50 21.66 8.47 11.52
C ALA A 50 23.09 7.90 11.65
N GLU A 51 23.23 6.72 12.24
CA GLU A 51 24.50 5.99 12.35
C GLU A 51 25.04 5.63 10.97
N GLN A 52 24.20 5.15 10.05
CA GLN A 52 24.61 4.88 8.67
C GLN A 52 25.00 6.13 7.89
N LEU A 53 24.43 7.29 8.21
CA LEU A 53 24.83 8.57 7.61
C LEU A 53 26.21 9.06 8.10
N ILE A 54 26.61 8.68 9.32
CA ILE A 54 27.84 9.16 9.98
C ILE A 54 28.97 8.13 9.90
N ALA A 55 28.65 6.84 9.73
CA ALA A 55 29.61 5.75 9.81
C ALA A 55 30.72 5.84 8.73
N PRO A 56 32.01 5.68 9.12
CA PRO A 56 33.13 5.64 8.18
C PRO A 56 32.97 4.49 7.18
N SER A 57 33.46 4.71 5.96
CA SER A 57 33.28 3.91 4.73
C SER A 57 33.89 2.48 4.72
N GLY A 58 33.95 1.77 5.85
CA GLY A 58 34.77 0.57 6.01
C GLY A 58 34.10 -0.78 6.31
N LYS A 59 32.80 -0.90 6.69
CA LYS A 59 32.20 -2.20 7.07
C LYS A 59 30.70 -2.29 6.82
N LYS A 60 30.22 -3.03 5.81
CA LYS A 60 28.78 -3.32 5.51
C LYS A 60 27.85 -2.08 5.40
N THR A 61 28.34 -0.88 5.69
CA THR A 61 27.79 0.43 5.41
C THR A 61 27.79 0.77 3.92
N THR A 62 28.45 -0.05 3.10
CA THR A 62 28.63 0.15 1.67
C THR A 62 27.30 0.19 0.93
N ASP A 63 26.40 -0.74 1.21
CA ASP A 63 25.21 -0.93 0.36
C ASP A 63 24.20 0.20 0.54
N PHE A 64 23.96 0.64 1.78
CA PHE A 64 23.07 1.78 2.06
C PHE A 64 23.67 3.11 1.60
N LEU A 65 24.96 3.35 1.85
CA LEU A 65 25.62 4.57 1.39
C LEU A 65 25.68 4.64 -0.14
N GLN A 66 25.89 3.49 -0.80
CA GLN A 66 25.82 3.36 -2.25
C GLN A 66 24.40 3.63 -2.74
N ASP A 67 23.38 3.02 -2.15
CA ASP A 67 21.97 3.28 -2.48
C ASP A 67 21.59 4.76 -2.31
N LYS A 68 22.05 5.40 -1.23
CA LYS A 68 21.89 6.84 -1.01
C LYS A 68 22.55 7.64 -2.13
N THR A 69 23.81 7.36 -2.42
CA THR A 69 24.58 8.07 -3.45
C THR A 69 23.93 7.91 -4.82
N ASN A 70 23.48 6.69 -5.14
CA ASN A 70 22.79 6.37 -6.39
C ASN A 70 21.48 7.15 -6.51
N PHE A 71 20.69 7.20 -5.43
CA PHE A 71 19.45 7.94 -5.39
C PHE A 71 19.66 9.45 -5.49
N GLU A 72 20.66 10.01 -4.81
CA GLU A 72 21.01 11.43 -4.91
C GLU A 72 21.49 11.80 -6.33
N ARG A 73 22.27 10.92 -6.99
CA ARG A 73 22.62 11.08 -8.41
C ARG A 73 21.38 11.01 -9.31
N GLN A 74 20.44 10.11 -9.02
CA GLN A 74 19.18 10.02 -9.74
C GLN A 74 18.32 11.26 -9.52
N ILE A 75 18.32 11.88 -8.33
CA ILE A 75 17.70 13.19 -8.09
C ILE A 75 18.36 14.27 -8.94
N ALA A 76 19.69 14.29 -9.03
CA ALA A 76 20.39 15.28 -9.86
C ALA A 76 20.06 15.12 -11.36
N HIS A 77 19.86 13.88 -11.82
CA HIS A 77 19.61 13.54 -13.22
C HIS A 77 18.48 12.51 -13.36
N PRO A 78 17.21 12.90 -13.13
CA PRO A 78 16.11 11.94 -13.01
C PRO A 78 15.77 11.20 -14.30
N LEU A 79 16.10 11.78 -15.46
CA LEU A 79 15.84 11.19 -16.77
C LEU A 79 17.05 10.44 -17.35
N VAL A 80 18.18 10.42 -16.63
CA VAL A 80 19.36 9.66 -17.04
C VAL A 80 19.27 8.26 -16.43
N PRO A 81 19.46 7.19 -17.22
CA PRO A 81 19.46 5.83 -16.70
C PRO A 81 20.48 5.66 -15.59
N ILE A 82 20.04 5.04 -14.49
CA ILE A 82 20.86 4.88 -13.28
C ILE A 82 22.20 4.15 -13.53
N HIS A 83 22.24 3.24 -14.50
CA HIS A 83 23.44 2.51 -14.87
C HIS A 83 24.52 3.39 -15.54
N GLN A 84 24.14 4.52 -16.12
CA GLN A 84 25.08 5.51 -16.66
C GLN A 84 25.64 6.42 -15.55
N LEU A 85 24.98 6.43 -14.39
CA LEU A 85 25.35 7.26 -13.24
C LEU A 85 26.26 6.51 -12.24
N ILE A 86 26.53 5.22 -12.43
CA ILE A 86 27.20 4.35 -11.46
C ILE A 86 28.33 3.55 -12.13
N GLN A 87 29.47 3.40 -11.44
CA GLN A 87 30.53 2.46 -11.81
C GLN A 87 30.22 1.09 -11.21
N ILE A 88 30.18 0.05 -12.04
CA ILE A 88 29.54 -1.24 -11.76
C ILE A 88 30.53 -2.21 -11.12
N ASP A 89 30.20 -2.71 -9.92
CA ASP A 89 30.66 -4.00 -9.42
C ASP A 89 29.41 -4.84 -9.05
N SER A 90 29.22 -5.96 -9.77
CA SER A 90 28.29 -7.09 -9.56
C SER A 90 26.77 -6.91 -9.33
N ASP A 91 26.22 -5.80 -8.84
CA ASP A 91 24.78 -5.66 -8.49
C ASP A 91 23.91 -4.91 -9.54
N PHE A 92 24.35 -4.94 -10.81
CA PHE A 92 23.78 -4.19 -11.92
C PHE A 92 22.25 -4.36 -12.09
N ASP A 93 21.76 -5.58 -11.92
CA ASP A 93 20.38 -5.93 -12.29
C ASP A 93 19.32 -5.48 -11.26
N HIS A 94 19.66 -5.39 -9.98
CA HIS A 94 18.74 -4.86 -8.98
C HIS A 94 18.63 -3.33 -9.05
N ILE A 95 19.76 -2.65 -9.29
CA ILE A 95 19.83 -1.20 -9.38
C ILE A 95 19.13 -0.69 -10.66
N ALA A 96 19.31 -1.38 -11.80
CA ALA A 96 18.67 -1.00 -13.06
C ALA A 96 17.13 -0.96 -12.97
N LYS A 97 16.49 -1.84 -12.18
CA LYS A 97 15.02 -1.82 -11.96
C LYS A 97 14.56 -0.54 -11.27
N ARG A 98 15.34 -0.05 -10.29
CA ARG A 98 15.05 1.21 -9.58
C ARG A 98 15.16 2.43 -10.49
N GLY A 99 15.87 2.31 -11.63
CA GLY A 99 15.94 3.36 -12.64
C GLY A 99 14.57 3.85 -13.12
N PHE A 100 13.56 2.97 -13.19
CA PHE A 100 12.21 3.35 -13.61
C PHE A 100 11.35 3.98 -12.51
N ARG A 101 11.82 4.03 -11.26
CA ARG A 101 11.09 4.62 -10.12
C ARG A 101 11.32 6.12 -10.06
N LEU A 102 10.72 6.85 -10.98
CA LEU A 102 11.02 8.26 -11.26
C LEU A 102 10.28 9.25 -10.35
N VAL A 103 9.16 8.87 -9.72
CA VAL A 103 8.32 9.83 -8.99
C VAL A 103 9.09 10.58 -7.91
N MET A 104 9.77 9.85 -7.01
CA MET A 104 10.51 10.50 -5.92
C MET A 104 11.77 11.24 -6.40
N PRO A 105 12.59 10.70 -7.31
CA PRO A 105 13.71 11.46 -7.90
C PRO A 105 13.28 12.75 -8.58
N VAL A 106 12.21 12.73 -9.38
CA VAL A 106 11.69 13.92 -10.08
C VAL A 106 11.19 14.96 -9.08
N ILE A 107 10.45 14.55 -8.05
CA ILE A 107 10.02 15.47 -6.99
C ILE A 107 11.24 16.04 -6.25
N GLY A 108 12.22 15.21 -5.93
CA GLY A 108 13.47 15.65 -5.31
C GLY A 108 14.19 16.70 -6.16
N HIS A 109 14.26 16.47 -7.47
CA HIS A 109 14.88 17.40 -8.41
C HIS A 109 14.14 18.75 -8.46
N LEU A 110 12.81 18.72 -8.63
CA LEU A 110 12.00 19.92 -8.82
C LEU A 110 11.98 20.82 -7.58
N PHE A 111 12.05 20.24 -6.38
CA PHE A 111 12.00 20.98 -5.12
C PHE A 111 13.37 21.14 -4.44
N GLY A 112 14.46 20.66 -5.07
CA GLY A 112 15.80 20.69 -4.48
C GLY A 112 15.92 19.86 -3.19
N LEU A 113 15.14 18.78 -3.08
CA LEU A 113 15.16 17.89 -1.91
C LEU A 113 16.24 16.83 -2.08
N GLY A 114 17.12 16.69 -1.10
CA GLY A 114 17.96 15.50 -0.96
C GLY A 114 17.16 14.31 -0.40
N LEU A 115 17.85 13.19 -0.12
CA LEU A 115 17.23 11.98 0.41
C LEU A 115 16.36 12.24 1.65
N THR A 116 16.85 13.02 2.61
CA THR A 116 16.12 13.35 3.84
C THR A 116 14.82 14.09 3.57
N GLY A 117 14.82 15.02 2.61
CA GLY A 117 13.61 15.73 2.19
C GLY A 117 12.59 14.80 1.53
N CYS A 118 13.06 13.88 0.69
CA CYS A 118 12.21 12.84 0.09
C CYS A 118 11.62 11.89 1.15
N LEU A 119 12.39 11.50 2.18
CA LEU A 119 11.90 10.69 3.28
C LEU A 119 10.83 11.43 4.10
N PHE A 120 11.06 12.71 4.42
CA PHE A 120 10.05 13.54 5.08
C PHE A 120 8.76 13.62 4.25
N LEU A 121 8.89 13.80 2.94
CA LEU A 121 7.75 13.80 2.03
C LEU A 121 7.01 12.46 2.04
N GLN A 122 7.71 11.32 2.08
CA GLN A 122 7.07 10.00 2.24
C GLN A 122 6.23 9.92 3.53
N HIS A 123 6.71 10.47 4.64
CA HIS A 123 5.96 10.49 5.90
C HIS A 123 4.70 11.36 5.77
N LEU A 124 4.81 12.52 5.13
CA LEU A 124 3.66 13.38 4.82
C LEU A 124 2.66 12.65 3.91
N MET A 125 3.14 11.91 2.91
CA MET A 125 2.29 11.08 2.06
C MET A 125 1.55 9.99 2.85
N GLY A 126 2.14 9.44 3.93
CA GLY A 126 1.47 8.51 4.83
C GLY A 126 0.29 9.15 5.57
N PHE A 127 0.45 10.40 6.01
CA PHE A 127 -0.66 11.19 6.58
C PHE A 127 -1.78 11.43 5.55
N ILE A 128 -1.43 11.79 4.32
CA ILE A 128 -2.43 11.98 3.25
C ILE A 128 -3.11 10.65 2.90
N PHE A 129 -2.35 9.55 2.86
CA PHE A 129 -2.87 8.22 2.57
C PHE A 129 -3.94 7.81 3.58
N ILE A 130 -3.68 7.96 4.89
CA ILE A 130 -4.66 7.57 5.91
C ILE A 130 -5.89 8.49 5.90
N PHE A 131 -5.72 9.78 5.55
CA PHE A 131 -6.84 10.69 5.30
C PHE A 131 -7.71 10.21 4.13
N CYS A 132 -7.08 9.72 3.05
CA CYS A 132 -7.78 9.13 1.92
C CYS A 132 -8.51 7.83 2.29
N VAL A 133 -7.91 6.96 3.12
CA VAL A 133 -8.55 5.75 3.67
C VAL A 133 -9.83 6.13 4.42
N GLY A 134 -9.76 7.10 5.32
CA GLY A 134 -10.93 7.56 6.06
C GLY A 134 -12.00 8.21 5.19
N SER A 135 -11.58 8.99 4.19
CA SER A 135 -12.51 9.62 3.23
C SER A 135 -13.28 8.56 2.44
N LEU A 136 -12.57 7.56 1.91
CA LEU A 136 -13.15 6.48 1.12
C LEU A 136 -14.02 5.55 1.98
N GLY A 137 -13.54 5.22 3.19
CA GLY A 137 -14.31 4.44 4.17
C GLY A 137 -15.62 5.13 4.56
N TYR A 138 -15.59 6.45 4.80
CA TYR A 138 -16.78 7.23 5.10
C TYR A 138 -17.72 7.36 3.89
N GLU A 139 -17.18 7.55 2.68
CA GLU A 139 -17.98 7.55 1.46
C GLU A 139 -18.78 6.26 1.28
N ILE A 140 -18.18 5.11 1.59
CA ILE A 140 -18.83 3.81 1.39
C ILE A 140 -19.81 3.49 2.53
N THR A 141 -19.40 3.72 3.78
CA THR A 141 -20.17 3.30 4.96
C THR A 141 -21.23 4.31 5.39
N GLY A 142 -21.02 5.60 5.11
CA GLY A 142 -21.83 6.69 5.66
C GLY A 142 -21.64 6.94 7.15
N ASP A 143 -20.79 6.15 7.84
CA ASP A 143 -20.57 6.22 9.28
C ASP A 143 -19.14 6.67 9.60
N ARG A 144 -19.03 7.74 10.39
CA ARG A 144 -17.74 8.30 10.81
C ARG A 144 -16.98 7.35 11.73
N ILE A 145 -17.67 6.63 12.60
CA ILE A 145 -17.01 5.76 13.59
C ILE A 145 -16.41 4.55 12.89
N SER A 146 -17.16 3.91 11.99
CA SER A 146 -16.67 2.86 11.11
C SER A 146 -15.45 3.30 10.32
N ALA A 147 -15.47 4.51 9.74
CA ALA A 147 -14.31 5.08 9.04
C ALA A 147 -13.09 5.28 9.95
N VAL A 148 -13.28 5.78 11.19
CA VAL A 148 -12.18 5.94 12.16
C VAL A 148 -11.59 4.60 12.55
N PHE A 149 -12.40 3.57 12.81
CA PHE A 149 -11.89 2.24 13.12
C PHE A 149 -11.21 1.57 11.92
N LEU A 150 -11.70 1.80 10.70
CA LEU A 150 -11.02 1.36 9.49
C LEU A 150 -9.64 2.03 9.37
N MET A 151 -9.54 3.34 9.59
CA MET A 151 -8.25 4.04 9.64
C MET A 151 -7.33 3.47 10.73
N LEU A 152 -7.88 3.20 11.92
CA LEU A 152 -7.12 2.59 13.00
C LEU A 152 -6.58 1.21 12.60
N ALA A 153 -7.40 0.36 11.99
CA ALA A 153 -6.95 -0.93 11.47
C ALA A 153 -5.82 -0.77 10.43
N PHE A 154 -5.95 0.17 9.48
CA PHE A 154 -4.88 0.46 8.52
C PHE A 154 -3.59 0.97 9.20
N SER A 155 -3.70 1.68 10.32
CA SER A 155 -2.53 2.18 11.07
C SER A 155 -1.75 1.12 11.83
N LEU A 156 -2.35 -0.05 11.98
CA LEU A 156 -1.78 -1.17 12.71
C LEU A 156 -1.13 -2.20 11.78
N VAL A 157 -1.36 -2.11 10.46
CA VAL A 157 -0.82 -3.07 9.50
C VAL A 157 0.40 -2.53 8.75
N TYR A 158 1.15 -3.45 8.14
CA TYR A 158 2.35 -3.16 7.36
C TYR A 158 2.16 -2.04 6.32
N LEU A 159 1.01 -2.00 5.63
CA LEU A 159 0.76 -1.05 4.54
C LEU A 159 0.97 0.41 4.97
N LEU A 160 0.34 0.89 6.05
CA LEU A 160 0.59 2.27 6.52
C LEU A 160 1.97 2.39 7.16
N ASN A 161 2.40 1.38 7.91
CA ASN A 161 3.71 1.36 8.57
C ASN A 161 4.86 1.52 7.56
N SER A 162 4.69 1.06 6.32
CA SER A 162 5.69 1.18 5.25
C SER A 162 6.08 2.63 4.94
N PHE A 163 5.17 3.60 5.11
CA PHE A 163 5.46 5.02 4.89
C PHE A 163 6.47 5.58 5.90
N PHE A 164 6.55 4.99 7.09
CA PHE A 164 7.38 5.48 8.19
C PHE A 164 8.61 4.59 8.42
N TYR A 165 8.43 3.27 8.33
CA TYR A 165 9.45 2.28 8.61
C TYR A 165 10.48 2.10 7.48
N GLN A 166 10.08 2.24 6.22
CA GLN A 166 10.98 2.01 5.10
C GLN A 166 11.92 3.19 4.87
N LEU A 167 13.07 3.16 5.53
CA LEU A 167 14.16 4.12 5.31
C LEU A 167 15.12 3.70 4.19
N ASN A 168 14.97 2.48 3.66
CA ASN A 168 15.86 1.86 2.66
C ASN A 168 15.59 2.33 1.21
N ILE A 169 15.16 3.58 0.99
CA ILE A 169 15.12 4.23 -0.34
C ILE A 169 14.28 3.46 -1.39
N HIS A 170 13.27 2.73 -0.95
CA HIS A 170 12.39 1.95 -1.83
C HIS A 170 11.16 2.73 -2.30
N PHE A 171 10.64 3.61 -1.43
CA PHE A 171 9.53 4.52 -1.70
C PHE A 171 8.26 3.85 -2.27
N ASP A 172 7.78 2.76 -1.63
CA ASP A 172 6.51 2.14 -2.04
C ASP A 172 5.29 3.03 -1.68
N GLY A 173 5.40 3.79 -0.60
CA GLY A 173 4.33 4.67 -0.08
C GLY A 173 3.69 5.60 -1.13
N PRO A 174 4.48 6.36 -1.92
CA PRO A 174 3.96 7.16 -3.03
C PRO A 174 3.05 6.39 -3.98
N ALA A 175 3.39 5.13 -4.32
CA ALA A 175 2.57 4.31 -5.19
C ALA A 175 1.23 3.93 -4.54
N TYR A 176 1.23 3.56 -3.26
CA TYR A 176 0.00 3.29 -2.50
C TYR A 176 -0.91 4.52 -2.42
N LEU A 177 -0.32 5.71 -2.15
CA LEU A 177 -1.04 6.98 -2.15
C LEU A 177 -1.68 7.28 -3.50
N LEU A 178 -0.91 7.16 -4.58
CA LEU A 178 -1.42 7.43 -5.92
C LEU A 178 -2.55 6.45 -6.30
N MET A 179 -2.47 5.19 -5.89
CA MET A 179 -3.57 4.25 -6.09
C MET A 179 -4.85 4.62 -5.34
N ILE A 180 -4.78 4.99 -4.07
CA ILE A 180 -5.99 5.39 -3.33
C ILE A 180 -6.54 6.74 -3.84
N LEU A 181 -5.68 7.65 -4.28
CA LEU A 181 -6.10 8.88 -4.97
C LEU A 181 -6.80 8.56 -6.30
N ALA A 182 -6.32 7.57 -7.06
CA ALA A 182 -7.00 7.10 -8.27
C ALA A 182 -8.40 6.55 -7.96
N MET A 183 -8.59 5.86 -6.83
CA MET A 183 -9.90 5.39 -6.39
C MET A 183 -10.82 6.54 -5.97
N LEU A 184 -10.30 7.56 -5.27
CA LEU A 184 -11.08 8.71 -4.83
C LEU A 184 -11.50 9.63 -5.97
N ALA A 185 -10.63 9.79 -6.97
CA ALA A 185 -10.84 10.68 -8.11
C ALA A 185 -12.16 10.38 -8.85
N ARG A 186 -12.80 11.43 -9.39
CA ARG A 186 -14.09 11.33 -10.08
C ARG A 186 -13.98 11.45 -11.59
N GLY A 187 -13.04 12.27 -12.08
CA GLY A 187 -12.85 12.53 -13.51
C GLY A 187 -11.81 11.60 -14.15
N PRO A 188 -11.90 11.34 -15.47
CA PRO A 188 -10.92 10.53 -16.20
C PRO A 188 -9.50 11.02 -16.03
N TRP A 189 -9.28 12.34 -16.11
CA TRP A 189 -7.95 12.95 -16.07
C TRP A 189 -7.17 12.68 -14.76
N PRO A 190 -7.69 13.03 -13.57
CA PRO A 190 -6.97 12.75 -12.32
C PRO A 190 -6.75 11.24 -12.09
N ILE A 191 -7.66 10.38 -12.57
CA ILE A 191 -7.48 8.92 -12.51
C ILE A 191 -6.30 8.50 -13.39
N SER A 192 -6.26 8.96 -14.65
CA SER A 192 -5.17 8.66 -15.58
C SER A 192 -3.82 9.09 -15.02
N VAL A 193 -3.74 10.33 -14.52
CA VAL A 193 -2.51 10.90 -13.95
C VAL A 193 -2.07 10.09 -12.73
N ALA A 194 -2.99 9.76 -11.83
CA ALA A 194 -2.66 8.99 -10.63
C ALA A 194 -2.12 7.59 -10.96
N ILE A 195 -2.75 6.86 -11.91
CA ILE A 195 -2.27 5.53 -12.34
C ILE A 195 -0.94 5.62 -13.08
N PHE A 196 -0.80 6.60 -13.98
CA PHE A 196 0.43 6.85 -14.70
C PHE A 196 1.61 7.07 -13.74
N LEU A 197 1.43 7.96 -12.77
CA LEU A 197 2.44 8.25 -11.76
C LEU A 197 2.65 7.06 -10.82
N ALA A 198 1.59 6.33 -10.44
CA ALA A 198 1.72 5.16 -9.57
C ALA A 198 2.65 4.11 -10.18
N GLY A 199 2.53 3.85 -11.49
CA GLY A 199 3.43 2.93 -12.19
C GLY A 199 4.89 3.39 -12.27
N PHE A 200 5.13 4.71 -12.26
CA PHE A 200 6.48 5.28 -12.15
C PHE A 200 6.97 5.48 -10.71
N ALA A 201 6.12 5.28 -9.71
CA ALA A 201 6.55 5.16 -8.33
C ALA A 201 6.97 3.71 -8.06
N ASP A 202 6.12 2.76 -8.45
CA ASP A 202 6.40 1.33 -8.40
C ASP A 202 5.55 0.58 -9.42
N GLU A 203 6.18 -0.23 -10.26
CA GLU A 203 5.52 -0.97 -11.33
C GLU A 203 4.45 -1.94 -10.83
N ARG A 204 4.56 -2.41 -9.57
CA ARG A 204 3.60 -3.33 -8.94
C ARG A 204 2.24 -2.67 -8.74
N ALA A 205 2.18 -1.34 -8.69
CA ALA A 205 0.92 -0.59 -8.66
C ALA A 205 0.05 -0.88 -9.89
N LEU A 206 0.66 -1.09 -11.06
CA LEU A 206 -0.06 -1.41 -12.30
C LEU A 206 -0.63 -2.81 -12.31
N ILE A 207 -0.11 -3.71 -11.47
CA ILE A 207 -0.63 -5.07 -11.33
C ILE A 207 -1.96 -5.02 -10.55
N ALA A 208 -2.10 -4.10 -9.60
CA ALA A 208 -3.34 -3.84 -8.89
C ALA A 208 -4.36 -3.00 -9.69
N PHE A 209 -4.02 -2.61 -10.92
CA PHE A 209 -4.90 -1.91 -11.84
C PHE A 209 -6.30 -2.54 -11.97
N PRO A 210 -6.46 -3.87 -12.11
CA PRO A 210 -7.79 -4.47 -12.27
C PRO A 210 -8.72 -4.19 -11.08
N LEU A 211 -8.18 -4.03 -9.87
CA LEU A 211 -8.98 -3.66 -8.70
C LEU A 211 -9.43 -2.20 -8.77
N VAL A 212 -8.54 -1.26 -9.14
CA VAL A 212 -8.91 0.16 -9.30
C VAL A 212 -9.92 0.34 -10.44
N PHE A 213 -9.75 -0.40 -11.53
CA PHE A 213 -10.70 -0.43 -12.64
C PHE A 213 -12.07 -0.96 -12.20
N LEU A 214 -12.09 -2.11 -11.50
CA LEU A 214 -13.32 -2.69 -10.95
C LEU A 214 -14.02 -1.74 -9.98
N TRP A 215 -13.26 -1.04 -9.13
CA TRP A 215 -13.80 -0.01 -8.24
C TRP A 215 -14.59 1.05 -9.01
N HIS A 216 -14.06 1.59 -10.10
CA HIS A 216 -14.75 2.62 -10.90
C HIS A 216 -15.93 2.08 -11.71
N LEU A 217 -15.90 0.80 -12.11
CA LEU A 217 -17.08 0.14 -12.69
C LEU A 217 -18.19 0.00 -11.64
N MET A 218 -17.85 -0.41 -10.42
CA MET A 218 -18.81 -0.57 -9.35
C MET A 218 -19.27 0.75 -8.74
N ARG A 219 -18.45 1.80 -8.80
CA ARG A 219 -18.77 3.08 -8.13
C ARG A 219 -20.05 3.70 -8.67
N ASN A 220 -20.24 3.63 -9.99
CA ASN A 220 -21.32 4.28 -10.72
C ASN A 220 -22.49 3.36 -11.09
N ASN A 221 -22.32 2.04 -10.97
CA ASN A 221 -23.34 1.06 -11.31
C ASN A 221 -23.98 0.48 -10.06
N ASP A 222 -25.28 0.15 -10.13
CA ASP A 222 -25.92 -0.66 -9.11
C ASP A 222 -25.31 -2.07 -9.14
N LEU A 223 -24.88 -2.56 -7.99
CA LEU A 223 -24.30 -3.89 -7.84
C LEU A 223 -25.31 -4.99 -8.13
N GLN A 224 -26.61 -4.70 -8.01
CA GLN A 224 -27.67 -5.64 -8.36
C GLN A 224 -27.72 -5.96 -9.85
N GLU A 225 -27.22 -5.08 -10.73
CA GLU A 225 -27.24 -5.25 -12.18
C GLU A 225 -25.88 -5.65 -12.76
N PHE A 226 -24.88 -5.92 -11.92
CA PHE A 226 -23.52 -6.22 -12.38
C PHE A 226 -23.51 -7.53 -13.19
N SER A 227 -23.41 -7.40 -14.51
CA SER A 227 -23.35 -8.49 -15.47
C SER A 227 -21.98 -8.52 -16.17
N ALA A 228 -21.67 -9.61 -16.88
CA ALA A 228 -20.46 -9.66 -17.71
C ALA A 228 -20.42 -8.55 -18.77
N ARG A 229 -21.58 -8.05 -19.21
CA ARG A 229 -21.67 -6.90 -20.14
C ARG A 229 -21.28 -5.58 -19.47
N SER A 230 -21.52 -5.44 -18.17
CA SER A 230 -21.14 -4.26 -17.39
C SER A 230 -19.62 -4.07 -17.32
N PHE A 231 -18.83 -5.12 -17.58
CA PHE A 231 -17.37 -4.99 -17.74
C PHE A 231 -16.99 -4.22 -19.00
N PHE A 232 -17.84 -4.26 -20.03
CA PHE A 232 -17.67 -3.56 -21.30
C PHE A 232 -18.42 -2.22 -21.34
N SER A 233 -19.10 -1.80 -20.26
CA SER A 233 -19.68 -0.46 -20.18
C SER A 233 -18.61 0.52 -19.70
N TRP A 234 -17.82 1.02 -20.65
CA TRP A 234 -16.74 1.97 -20.40
C TRP A 234 -17.32 3.33 -19.98
N ASN A 235 -17.35 3.59 -18.68
CA ASN A 235 -17.61 4.92 -18.16
C ASN A 235 -16.35 5.80 -18.25
N SER A 236 -16.49 7.12 -18.13
CA SER A 236 -15.37 8.05 -18.23
C SER A 236 -14.25 7.73 -17.21
N SER A 237 -14.59 7.29 -16.01
CA SER A 237 -13.60 6.89 -15.00
C SER A 237 -12.80 5.63 -15.39
N ALA A 238 -13.45 4.64 -16.00
CA ALA A 238 -12.84 3.42 -16.54
C ALA A 238 -11.95 3.73 -17.75
N VAL A 239 -12.35 4.68 -18.61
CA VAL A 239 -11.49 5.21 -19.68
C VAL A 239 -10.25 5.88 -19.10
N GLY A 240 -10.41 6.68 -18.03
CA GLY A 240 -9.28 7.27 -17.32
C GLY A 240 -8.31 6.20 -16.78
N CYS A 241 -8.85 5.10 -16.26
CA CYS A 241 -8.03 3.98 -15.82
C CYS A 241 -7.16 3.44 -16.96
N ALA A 242 -7.77 3.03 -18.07
CA ALA A 242 -7.05 2.47 -19.20
C ALA A 242 -6.08 3.46 -19.86
N ALA A 243 -6.46 4.73 -19.95
CA ALA A 243 -5.61 5.78 -20.49
C ALA A 243 -4.33 5.95 -19.65
N GLY A 244 -4.43 5.99 -18.32
CA GLY A 244 -3.26 6.06 -17.44
C GLY A 244 -2.31 4.89 -17.63
N LEU A 245 -2.85 3.66 -17.71
CA LEU A 245 -2.07 2.45 -17.96
C LEU A 245 -1.39 2.50 -19.34
N LEU A 246 -2.13 2.84 -20.39
CA LEU A 246 -1.62 2.91 -21.76
C LEU A 246 -0.51 3.96 -21.88
N ILE A 247 -0.71 5.17 -21.34
CA ILE A 247 0.28 6.24 -21.36
C ILE A 247 1.54 5.78 -20.60
N HIS A 248 1.40 5.13 -19.44
CA HIS A 248 2.56 4.61 -18.71
C HIS A 248 3.35 3.62 -19.58
N LEU A 249 2.67 2.65 -20.20
CA LEU A 249 3.32 1.64 -21.04
C LEU A 249 4.03 2.29 -22.24
N LEU A 250 3.39 3.23 -22.92
CA LEU A 250 3.98 3.95 -24.05
C LEU A 250 5.22 4.75 -23.64
N VAL A 251 5.15 5.51 -22.54
CA VAL A 251 6.30 6.28 -22.04
C VAL A 251 7.40 5.35 -21.58
N ARG A 252 7.08 4.26 -20.89
CA ARG A 252 8.08 3.28 -20.44
C ARG A 252 8.80 2.61 -21.61
N LEU A 253 8.07 2.17 -22.63
CA LEU A 253 8.65 1.60 -23.85
C LEU A 253 9.51 2.64 -24.60
N SER A 254 9.07 3.89 -24.64
CA SER A 254 9.82 5.01 -25.20
C SER A 254 11.14 5.23 -24.47
N MET A 255 11.13 5.20 -23.14
CA MET A 255 12.33 5.30 -22.31
C MET A 255 13.31 4.15 -22.58
N MET A 256 12.80 2.93 -22.73
CA MET A 256 13.64 1.78 -23.07
C MET A 256 14.27 1.95 -24.46
N ARG A 257 13.50 2.41 -25.45
CA ARG A 257 13.93 2.46 -26.84
C ARG A 257 14.88 3.61 -27.15
N TRP A 258 14.66 4.77 -26.54
CA TRP A 258 15.37 6.02 -26.88
C TRP A 258 16.35 6.49 -25.82
N PHE A 259 16.15 6.09 -24.55
CA PHE A 259 17.00 6.53 -23.44
C PHE A 259 17.84 5.38 -22.85
N ASP A 260 17.89 4.21 -23.50
CA ASP A 260 18.61 2.99 -23.05
C ASP A 260 18.23 2.53 -21.63
N PHE A 261 17.00 2.79 -21.17
CA PHE A 261 16.54 2.20 -19.91
C PHE A 261 16.39 0.69 -20.07
N ARG A 262 17.13 -0.10 -19.28
CA ARG A 262 17.12 -1.57 -19.38
C ARG A 262 16.24 -2.20 -18.32
N LEU A 263 15.42 -3.17 -18.73
CA LEU A 263 14.72 -4.09 -17.82
C LEU A 263 15.53 -5.37 -17.71
N PRO A 264 16.13 -5.67 -16.55
CA PRO A 264 16.75 -6.96 -16.35
C PRO A 264 15.67 -8.02 -16.19
N VAL A 265 15.58 -8.91 -17.18
CA VAL A 265 14.62 -10.02 -17.27
C VAL A 265 15.36 -11.32 -16.98
N GLY A 266 14.80 -12.21 -16.16
CA GLY A 266 15.39 -13.52 -15.84
C GLY A 266 15.46 -13.84 -14.35
N ASN A 267 15.59 -15.13 -14.01
CA ASN A 267 15.53 -15.65 -12.63
C ASN A 267 16.63 -15.12 -11.70
N GLN A 268 17.77 -14.72 -12.25
CA GLN A 268 18.87 -14.10 -11.51
C GLN A 268 18.51 -12.68 -11.00
N ASN A 269 17.47 -12.07 -11.54
CA ASN A 269 17.10 -10.66 -11.27
C ASN A 269 15.99 -10.52 -10.22
N GLY A 270 15.67 -11.61 -9.50
CA GLY A 270 14.67 -11.58 -8.42
C GLY A 270 13.21 -11.45 -8.84
N VAL A 271 12.89 -11.69 -10.12
CA VAL A 271 11.50 -11.70 -10.64
C VAL A 271 11.31 -12.87 -11.61
N GLY A 272 10.28 -13.69 -11.40
CA GLY A 272 9.93 -14.80 -12.30
C GLY A 272 8.88 -15.75 -11.72
N LEU A 273 8.17 -16.49 -12.57
CA LEU A 273 7.17 -17.48 -12.13
C LEU A 273 7.79 -18.63 -11.34
N GLU A 274 9.06 -18.97 -11.61
CA GLU A 274 9.79 -19.97 -10.83
C GLU A 274 9.96 -19.54 -9.36
N ARG A 275 10.06 -18.23 -9.10
CA ARG A 275 10.13 -17.72 -7.72
C ARG A 275 8.85 -17.97 -6.93
N VAL A 276 7.70 -18.12 -7.59
CA VAL A 276 6.45 -18.50 -6.90
C VAL A 276 6.61 -19.86 -6.22
N ARG A 277 7.32 -20.79 -6.86
CA ARG A 277 7.63 -22.10 -6.28
C ARG A 277 8.60 -21.96 -5.11
N ASP A 278 9.66 -21.18 -5.27
CA ASP A 278 10.67 -20.98 -4.22
C ASP A 278 10.08 -20.29 -2.97
N GLN A 279 9.15 -19.35 -3.19
CA GLN A 279 8.49 -18.58 -2.14
C GLN A 279 7.24 -19.24 -1.59
N PHE A 280 6.84 -20.42 -2.08
CA PHE A 280 5.59 -21.06 -1.67
C PHE A 280 5.54 -21.33 -0.17
N SER A 281 6.68 -21.67 0.45
CA SER A 281 6.81 -21.86 1.90
C SER A 281 6.59 -20.57 2.71
N GLN A 282 6.92 -19.41 2.14
CA GLN A 282 6.76 -18.09 2.76
C GLN A 282 5.45 -17.41 2.37
N ALA A 283 4.74 -17.93 1.37
CA ALA A 283 3.51 -17.36 0.84
C ALA A 283 2.45 -17.07 1.90
N PRO A 284 2.15 -17.95 2.88
CA PRO A 284 1.14 -17.64 3.90
C PRO A 284 1.46 -16.37 4.70
N VAL A 285 2.72 -16.24 5.14
CA VAL A 285 3.17 -15.04 5.88
C VAL A 285 3.17 -13.83 4.96
N GLY A 286 3.69 -13.95 3.74
CA GLY A 286 3.74 -12.86 2.76
C GLY A 286 2.35 -12.34 2.34
N ILE A 287 1.35 -13.23 2.24
CA ILE A 287 -0.03 -12.89 1.90
C ILE A 287 -0.74 -12.25 3.09
N ILE A 288 -0.62 -12.83 4.29
CA ILE A 288 -1.39 -12.36 5.47
C ILE A 288 -0.80 -11.06 6.04
N SER A 289 0.52 -10.98 6.19
CA SER A 289 1.21 -9.84 6.84
C SER A 289 0.90 -8.42 6.32
N PRO A 290 0.67 -8.16 5.02
CA PRO A 290 0.41 -6.78 4.55
C PRO A 290 -0.88 -6.16 5.10
N LEU A 291 -1.91 -6.99 5.30
CA LEU A 291 -3.27 -6.55 5.64
C LEU A 291 -3.79 -7.14 6.96
N GLU A 292 -3.17 -8.20 7.48
CA GLU A 292 -3.54 -8.86 8.73
C GLU A 292 -5.05 -9.16 8.79
N ALA A 293 -5.77 -8.68 9.80
CA ALA A 293 -7.21 -8.92 9.96
C ALA A 293 -8.07 -8.22 8.89
N LEU A 294 -7.54 -7.26 8.14
CA LEU A 294 -8.27 -6.62 7.04
C LEU A 294 -8.57 -7.63 5.90
N TRP A 295 -7.87 -8.77 5.83
CA TRP A 295 -8.23 -9.87 4.91
C TRP A 295 -9.62 -10.44 5.14
N LEU A 296 -10.17 -10.30 6.35
CA LEU A 296 -11.53 -10.73 6.65
C LEU A 296 -12.56 -10.05 5.74
N LEU A 297 -12.30 -8.81 5.31
CA LEU A 297 -13.20 -8.04 4.44
C LEU A 297 -13.30 -8.68 3.03
N PRO A 298 -12.20 -8.85 2.25
CA PRO A 298 -12.25 -9.58 0.99
C PRO A 298 -12.82 -10.99 1.09
N VAL A 299 -12.43 -11.76 2.13
CA VAL A 299 -12.93 -13.13 2.33
C VAL A 299 -14.44 -13.14 2.55
N LEU A 300 -14.95 -12.24 3.40
CA LEU A 300 -16.38 -12.10 3.63
C LEU A 300 -17.13 -11.70 2.36
N ALA A 301 -16.60 -10.74 1.59
CA ALA A 301 -17.21 -10.33 0.33
C ALA A 301 -17.29 -11.49 -0.65
N LEU A 302 -16.22 -12.29 -0.79
CA LEU A 302 -16.24 -13.50 -1.63
C LEU A 302 -17.29 -14.51 -1.16
N ALA A 303 -17.39 -14.77 0.14
CA ALA A 303 -18.39 -15.66 0.70
C ALA A 303 -19.82 -15.17 0.40
N LEU A 304 -20.10 -13.88 0.61
CA LEU A 304 -21.41 -13.30 0.31
C LEU A 304 -21.74 -13.33 -1.19
N LEU A 305 -20.77 -13.13 -2.08
CA LEU A 305 -20.98 -13.25 -3.53
C LEU A 305 -21.33 -14.68 -3.96
N VAL A 306 -20.72 -15.69 -3.33
CA VAL A 306 -21.07 -17.10 -3.53
C VAL A 306 -22.50 -17.36 -3.06
N LEU A 307 -22.85 -16.93 -1.85
CA LEU A 307 -24.18 -17.14 -1.26
C LEU A 307 -25.29 -16.41 -2.03
N SER A 308 -25.00 -15.19 -2.51
CA SER A 308 -25.92 -14.39 -3.33
C SER A 308 -25.93 -14.78 -4.82
N LYS A 309 -25.17 -15.82 -5.21
CA LYS A 309 -25.07 -16.33 -6.59
C LYS A 309 -24.64 -15.28 -7.62
N ARG A 310 -23.83 -14.30 -7.21
CA ARG A 310 -23.31 -13.20 -8.05
C ARG A 310 -22.02 -13.62 -8.78
N HIS A 311 -22.10 -14.67 -9.59
CA HIS A 311 -20.94 -15.33 -10.19
C HIS A 311 -20.07 -14.42 -11.07
N ALA A 312 -20.65 -13.46 -11.78
CA ALA A 312 -19.89 -12.53 -12.63
C ALA A 312 -18.95 -11.64 -11.79
N LEU A 313 -19.49 -10.99 -10.76
CA LEU A 313 -18.72 -10.14 -9.86
C LEU A 313 -17.73 -10.97 -9.03
N LEU A 314 -18.14 -12.15 -8.57
CA LEU A 314 -17.26 -13.12 -7.90
C LEU A 314 -16.01 -13.42 -8.74
N SER A 315 -16.21 -13.80 -10.01
CA SER A 315 -15.12 -14.18 -10.91
C SER A 315 -14.16 -13.01 -11.15
N VAL A 316 -14.67 -11.82 -11.48
CA VAL A 316 -13.82 -10.65 -11.77
C VAL A 316 -13.06 -10.20 -10.52
N TYR A 317 -13.73 -10.14 -9.37
CA TYR A 317 -13.10 -9.74 -8.11
C TYR A 317 -12.04 -10.76 -7.65
N SER A 318 -12.35 -12.06 -7.71
CA SER A 318 -11.41 -13.13 -7.37
C SER A 318 -10.19 -13.14 -8.30
N LEU A 319 -10.42 -12.98 -9.61
CA LEU A 319 -9.33 -12.93 -10.59
C LEU A 319 -8.43 -11.72 -10.38
N ALA A 320 -9.01 -10.55 -10.07
CA ALA A 320 -8.24 -9.35 -9.78
C ALA A 320 -7.38 -9.50 -8.52
N ILE A 321 -7.91 -10.10 -7.43
CA ILE A 321 -7.12 -10.44 -6.24
C ILE A 321 -6.03 -11.44 -6.60
N ALA A 322 -6.37 -12.54 -7.28
CA ALA A 322 -5.43 -13.58 -7.64
C ALA A 322 -4.27 -13.06 -8.50
N ALA A 323 -4.54 -12.15 -9.45
CA ALA A 323 -3.52 -11.53 -10.27
C ALA A 323 -2.48 -10.77 -9.42
N VAL A 324 -2.94 -9.99 -8.43
CA VAL A 324 -2.05 -9.27 -7.51
C VAL A 324 -1.27 -10.25 -6.63
N LEU A 325 -1.91 -11.32 -6.14
CA LEU A 325 -1.25 -12.32 -5.31
C LEU A 325 -0.15 -13.08 -6.07
N ILE A 326 -0.44 -13.57 -7.27
CA ILE A 326 0.51 -14.31 -8.11
C ILE A 326 1.72 -13.43 -8.46
N ALA A 327 1.44 -12.19 -8.86
CA ALA A 327 2.49 -11.22 -9.12
C ALA A 327 3.33 -10.90 -7.87
N GLY A 328 2.68 -10.76 -6.70
CA GLY A 328 3.38 -10.50 -5.44
C GLY A 328 4.29 -11.65 -5.01
N LEU A 329 3.90 -12.91 -5.27
CA LEU A 329 4.74 -14.09 -5.03
C LEU A 329 5.87 -14.24 -6.05
N SER A 330 5.77 -13.56 -7.19
CA SER A 330 6.78 -13.60 -8.24
C SER A 330 7.96 -12.65 -7.97
N VAL A 331 8.00 -11.98 -6.81
CA VAL A 331 9.01 -10.98 -6.42
C VAL A 331 9.59 -11.33 -5.04
N VAL A 332 10.88 -11.06 -4.83
CA VAL A 332 11.59 -11.27 -3.56
C VAL A 332 10.92 -10.56 -2.38
N ASP A 333 10.51 -9.31 -2.57
CA ASP A 333 9.81 -8.51 -1.56
C ASP A 333 8.31 -8.83 -1.50
N THR A 334 7.95 -10.01 -0.99
CA THR A 334 6.57 -10.50 -1.04
C THR A 334 5.61 -9.62 -0.26
N THR A 335 5.85 -9.31 1.03
CA THR A 335 4.90 -8.49 1.84
C THR A 335 4.63 -7.11 1.21
N ARG A 336 5.68 -6.47 0.68
CA ARG A 336 5.60 -5.18 -0.02
C ARG A 336 4.73 -5.24 -1.27
N SER A 337 4.95 -6.29 -2.06
CA SER A 337 4.21 -6.51 -3.31
C SER A 337 2.76 -6.90 -3.04
N MET A 338 2.50 -7.63 -1.97
CA MET A 338 1.15 -8.05 -1.58
C MET A 338 0.31 -6.90 -1.03
N ALA A 339 0.93 -5.88 -0.44
CA ALA A 339 0.22 -4.72 0.07
C ALA A 339 -0.57 -3.97 -1.01
N TYR A 340 -0.21 -4.12 -2.29
CA TYR A 340 -0.97 -3.57 -3.44
C TYR A 340 -2.38 -4.15 -3.59
N VAL A 341 -2.74 -5.21 -2.86
CA VAL A 341 -4.11 -5.76 -2.86
C VAL A 341 -5.09 -4.93 -2.03
N PHE A 342 -4.63 -3.91 -1.29
CA PHE A 342 -5.48 -3.08 -0.43
C PHE A 342 -6.73 -2.46 -1.09
N PRO A 343 -6.78 -2.12 -2.40
CA PRO A 343 -8.02 -1.67 -3.03
C PRO A 343 -9.17 -2.67 -2.89
N ALA A 344 -8.84 -3.96 -2.80
CA ALA A 344 -9.81 -5.02 -2.57
C ALA A 344 -10.59 -4.83 -1.26
N ILE A 345 -10.01 -4.19 -0.24
CA ILE A 345 -10.69 -3.88 1.03
C ILE A 345 -11.90 -2.96 0.79
N PHE A 346 -11.71 -1.87 0.05
CA PHE A 346 -12.80 -0.92 -0.21
C PHE A 346 -13.86 -1.51 -1.13
N ILE A 347 -13.44 -2.31 -2.12
CA ILE A 347 -14.35 -3.07 -2.96
C ILE A 347 -15.18 -4.04 -2.10
N ALA A 348 -14.54 -4.75 -1.16
CA ALA A 348 -15.23 -5.67 -0.25
C ALA A 348 -16.26 -4.95 0.63
N ILE A 349 -15.89 -3.80 1.22
CA ILE A 349 -16.82 -3.00 2.01
C ILE A 349 -18.01 -2.56 1.13
N LYS A 350 -17.76 -2.14 -0.11
CA LYS A 350 -18.86 -1.77 -1.00
C LYS A 350 -19.78 -2.96 -1.34
N ILE A 351 -19.22 -4.14 -1.60
CA ILE A 351 -19.99 -5.35 -1.90
C ILE A 351 -20.85 -5.76 -0.71
N VAL A 352 -20.24 -5.88 0.47
CA VAL A 352 -20.95 -6.31 1.68
C VAL A 352 -22.04 -5.30 2.03
N LYS A 353 -21.76 -3.98 1.98
CA LYS A 353 -22.77 -2.92 2.23
C LYS A 353 -23.96 -2.99 1.26
N SER A 354 -23.72 -3.36 0.01
CA SER A 354 -24.79 -3.48 -0.99
C SER A 354 -25.66 -4.73 -0.84
N LEU A 355 -25.13 -5.78 -0.20
CA LEU A 355 -25.84 -7.05 0.02
C LEU A 355 -26.51 -7.08 1.39
N ASP A 356 -25.94 -6.39 2.36
CA ASP A 356 -26.43 -6.27 3.72
C ASP A 356 -26.03 -4.90 4.29
N ASP A 357 -26.98 -3.97 4.30
CA ASP A 357 -26.74 -2.58 4.69
C ASP A 357 -26.38 -2.45 6.17
N ASP A 358 -26.94 -3.34 7.01
CA ASP A 358 -26.81 -3.32 8.46
C ASP A 358 -25.57 -4.07 8.95
N PHE A 359 -24.92 -4.87 8.10
CA PHE A 359 -23.76 -5.68 8.48
C PHE A 359 -22.60 -4.83 9.03
N PHE A 360 -22.30 -3.71 8.37
CA PHE A 360 -21.21 -2.83 8.78
C PHE A 360 -21.62 -1.89 9.89
N THR A 361 -21.63 -2.44 11.10
CA THR A 361 -21.68 -1.65 12.33
C THR A 361 -20.26 -1.21 12.72
N SER A 362 -20.16 -0.11 13.46
CA SER A 362 -18.88 0.35 14.00
C SER A 362 -18.19 -0.71 14.87
N HIS A 363 -18.97 -1.63 15.48
CA HIS A 363 -18.47 -2.78 16.23
C HIS A 363 -17.67 -3.75 15.35
N PHE A 364 -18.07 -3.96 14.10
CA PHE A 364 -17.34 -4.85 13.19
C PHE A 364 -15.94 -4.31 12.91
N PHE A 365 -15.83 -3.03 12.52
CA PHE A 365 -14.52 -2.41 12.28
C PHE A 365 -13.70 -2.26 13.57
N PHE A 366 -14.33 -2.01 14.71
CA PHE A 366 -13.66 -2.04 16.02
C PHE A 366 -12.96 -3.38 16.26
N ARG A 367 -13.65 -4.50 16.02
CA ARG A 367 -13.08 -5.84 16.20
C ARG A 367 -11.96 -6.12 15.23
N ILE A 368 -12.06 -5.70 13.97
CA ILE A 368 -10.95 -5.79 13.01
C ILE A 368 -9.74 -5.02 13.54
N ALA A 369 -9.93 -3.76 13.96
CA ALA A 369 -8.85 -2.94 14.50
C ALA A 369 -8.23 -3.57 15.76
N LEU A 370 -9.05 -4.15 16.64
CA LEU A 370 -8.57 -4.87 17.83
C LEU A 370 -7.73 -6.08 17.46
N VAL A 371 -8.13 -6.87 16.47
CA VAL A 371 -7.33 -8.02 16.02
C VAL A 371 -6.02 -7.57 15.38
N CYS A 372 -6.02 -6.53 14.53
CA CYS A 372 -4.77 -5.94 14.03
C CYS A 372 -3.87 -5.40 15.15
N PHE A 373 -4.46 -4.88 16.24
CA PHE A 373 -3.67 -4.40 17.38
C PHE A 373 -2.99 -5.55 18.14
N LEU A 374 -3.67 -6.70 18.24
CA LEU A 374 -3.17 -7.88 18.95
C LEU A 374 -2.16 -8.68 18.13
N ILE A 375 -2.22 -8.59 16.81
CA ILE A 375 -1.30 -9.28 15.91
C ILE A 375 -0.11 -8.36 15.62
N PRO A 376 1.12 -8.74 15.99
CA PRO A 376 2.28 -7.95 15.62
C PRO A 376 2.47 -7.93 14.09
N SER A 377 2.78 -6.76 13.53
CA SER A 377 3.11 -6.66 12.11
C SER A 377 4.46 -7.30 11.79
N TYR A 378 4.48 -8.07 10.71
CA TYR A 378 5.68 -8.72 10.18
C TYR A 378 5.98 -8.22 8.76
N SER A 379 7.25 -8.27 8.35
CA SER A 379 7.65 -8.13 6.95
C SER A 379 8.47 -9.34 6.50
N GLY A 380 8.18 -9.86 5.31
CA GLY A 380 8.90 -10.97 4.68
C GLY A 380 9.59 -10.53 3.39
N SER A 381 10.92 -10.71 3.32
CA SER A 381 11.68 -10.61 2.06
C SER A 381 12.76 -11.68 1.89
N SER A 382 13.26 -12.27 3.00
CA SER A 382 14.18 -13.43 3.01
C SER A 382 14.21 -14.13 4.39
N GLY A 383 13.15 -13.92 5.16
CA GLY A 383 13.00 -14.22 6.57
C GLY A 383 11.88 -13.35 7.15
N SER A 384 11.27 -13.76 8.26
CA SER A 384 10.23 -12.97 8.93
C SER A 384 10.87 -11.97 9.87
N HIS A 385 10.80 -10.68 9.52
CA HIS A 385 11.24 -9.60 10.39
C HIS A 385 10.04 -9.06 11.15
N TRP A 386 10.08 -9.19 12.47
CA TRP A 386 9.12 -8.53 13.32
C TRP A 386 9.35 -7.01 13.31
N LEU A 387 8.33 -6.24 12.95
CA LEU A 387 8.33 -4.80 13.16
C LEU A 387 8.17 -4.56 14.66
N SER A 388 9.28 -4.65 15.39
CA SER A 388 9.28 -4.56 16.85
C SER A 388 8.68 -3.22 17.29
N PRO A 389 7.54 -3.25 18.02
CA PRO A 389 6.93 -2.06 18.58
C PRO A 389 7.87 -1.33 19.55
N ILE A 390 7.47 -0.13 19.98
CA ILE A 390 8.25 0.66 20.93
C ILE A 390 8.50 -0.08 22.25
N PHE A 391 7.52 -0.86 22.75
CA PHE A 391 7.63 -1.48 24.08
C PHE A 391 8.76 -2.50 24.18
N PRO A 392 8.90 -3.50 23.26
CA PRO A 392 10.06 -4.39 23.27
C PRO A 392 11.40 -3.65 23.10
N LYS A 393 11.43 -2.54 22.33
CA LYS A 393 12.66 -1.73 22.15
C LYS A 393 13.06 -1.00 23.42
N VAL A 394 12.09 -0.41 24.12
CA VAL A 394 12.28 0.26 25.42
C VAL A 394 12.75 -0.75 26.47
N LEU A 395 12.09 -1.91 26.55
CA LEU A 395 12.51 -2.99 27.45
C LEU A 395 13.94 -3.44 27.15
N ARG A 396 14.28 -3.67 25.88
CA ARG A 396 15.64 -4.02 25.47
C ARG A 396 16.64 -2.96 25.94
N TRP A 397 16.33 -1.68 25.74
CA TRP A 397 17.21 -0.58 26.19
C TRP A 397 17.44 -0.60 27.70
N PHE A 398 16.41 -0.87 28.51
CA PHE A 398 16.56 -0.98 29.98
C PHE A 398 17.35 -2.22 30.44
N PHE A 399 17.28 -3.34 29.71
CA PHE A 399 17.94 -4.59 30.11
C PHE A 399 19.31 -4.82 29.49
N THR A 400 19.66 -4.11 28.40
CA THR A 400 20.97 -4.21 27.73
C THR A 400 21.82 -2.95 27.86
N GLY A 401 21.30 -1.91 28.52
CA GLY A 401 21.95 -0.62 28.73
C GLY A 401 22.76 -0.55 30.02
#